data_AF-A0A2D6P7E4-F1
#
_entry.id   AF-A0A2D6P7E4-F1
#
_cell.length_a   1.000
_cell.length_b   1.000
_cell.length_c   1.000
_cell.angle_alpha   90.00
_cell.angle_beta   90.00
_cell.angle_gamma   90.00
#
_symmetry.space_group_name_H-M   'P 1'
#
loop_
_entity.id
_entity.type
_entity.pdbx_description
1 polymer ?
#
loop_
_entity_poly.entity_id
_entity_poly.type
_entity_poly.pdbx_seq_one_letter_code
_entity_poly.pdbx_strand_id
1 'polypeptide(L)'
;MRGSSTKPRQKFQVRNQEKKRHFKKKPQEQTSGLGVTVHGDDINKALRIFKKKVLKAGILNEVHERQFFTKKSEKKRLAKSAGRQRWLKKLRDTPGPHQQKTNYRRKRAH
;
A
#
# COMPACT_ATOMS: atom_id res chain seq x y z
N MET A 1 29.78 -25.18 76.63
CA MET A 1 29.27 -25.98 75.50
C MET A 1 28.31 -25.13 74.67
N ARG A 2 28.68 -24.73 73.44
CA ARG A 2 27.75 -24.19 72.44
C ARG A 2 28.16 -24.77 71.09
N GLY A 3 27.33 -25.67 70.56
CA GLY A 3 27.61 -26.46 69.37
C GLY A 3 27.76 -25.60 68.12
N SER A 4 28.78 -25.90 67.32
CA SER A 4 28.93 -25.39 65.96
C SER A 4 27.80 -25.94 65.09
N SER A 5 26.77 -25.12 64.84
CA SER A 5 25.73 -25.46 63.86
C SER A 5 26.32 -25.44 62.45
N THR A 6 26.66 -26.61 61.92
CA THR A 6 27.17 -26.89 60.56
C THR A 6 26.09 -26.79 59.48
N LYS A 7 25.24 -25.75 59.52
CA LYS A 7 24.28 -25.51 58.43
C LYS A 7 24.78 -24.35 57.56
N PRO A 8 25.20 -24.61 56.31
CA PRO A 8 25.68 -23.56 55.42
C PRO A 8 24.55 -22.54 55.22
N ARG A 9 24.84 -21.26 55.43
CA ARG A 9 23.90 -20.15 55.22
C ARG A 9 23.48 -20.20 53.74
N GLN A 10 22.20 -20.48 53.47
CA GLN A 10 21.71 -20.59 52.09
C GLN A 10 22.00 -19.29 51.32
N LYS A 11 22.85 -19.37 50.29
CA LYS A 11 23.06 -18.26 49.35
C LYS A 11 21.80 -18.13 48.50
N PHE A 12 20.88 -17.27 48.93
CA PHE A 12 19.81 -16.81 48.06
C PHE A 12 20.44 -15.98 46.94
N GLN A 13 20.52 -16.54 45.73
CA GLN A 13 20.81 -15.74 44.54
C GLN A 13 19.62 -14.82 44.31
N VAL A 14 19.74 -13.55 44.71
CA VAL A 14 18.82 -12.50 44.29
C VAL A 14 19.09 -12.24 42.81
N ARG A 15 18.45 -13.04 41.95
CA ARG A 15 18.43 -12.77 40.51
C ARG A 15 17.59 -11.51 40.35
N ASN A 16 18.25 -10.35 40.25
CA ASN A 16 17.61 -9.12 39.84
C ASN A 16 17.21 -9.28 38.36
N GLN A 17 16.06 -9.91 38.15
CA GLN A 17 15.39 -10.03 36.87
C GLN A 17 14.86 -8.64 36.53
N GLU A 18 15.74 -7.70 36.22
CA GLU A 18 15.35 -6.45 35.57
C GLU A 18 14.81 -6.82 34.19
N LYS A 19 13.54 -7.23 34.15
CA LYS A 19 12.79 -7.38 32.93
C LYS A 19 12.73 -5.99 32.33
N LYS A 20 13.64 -5.67 31.41
CA LYS A 20 13.63 -4.43 30.63
C LYS A 20 12.24 -4.32 30.03
N ARG A 21 11.39 -3.47 30.59
CA ARG A 21 10.03 -3.29 30.11
C ARG A 21 10.16 -2.80 28.68
N HIS A 22 9.70 -3.60 27.73
CA HIS A 22 9.70 -3.23 26.33
C HIS A 22 8.75 -2.03 26.24
N PHE A 23 9.30 -0.82 26.08
CA PHE A 23 8.50 0.37 25.87
C PHE A 23 7.72 0.15 24.57
N LYS A 24 6.42 -0.14 24.69
CA LYS A 24 5.53 -0.24 23.54
C LYS A 24 5.49 1.16 22.93
N LYS A 25 6.14 1.35 21.78
CA LYS A 25 6.01 2.59 21.00
C LYS A 25 4.52 2.78 20.73
N LYS A 26 4.00 3.97 21.04
CA LYS A 26 2.61 4.31 20.74
C LYS A 26 2.38 4.10 19.23
N PRO A 27 1.28 3.45 18.81
CA PRO A 27 0.99 3.30 17.40
C PRO A 27 0.93 4.69 16.77
N GLN A 28 1.70 4.89 15.71
CA GLN A 28 1.67 6.12 14.94
C GLN A 28 0.23 6.32 14.43
N GLU A 29 -0.33 7.53 14.63
CA GLU A 29 -1.67 7.87 14.18
C GLU A 29 -1.77 7.64 12.67
N GLN A 30 -2.44 6.55 12.29
CA GLN A 30 -2.68 6.25 10.89
C GLN A 30 -3.84 7.12 10.44
N THR A 31 -3.63 7.93 9.40
CA THR A 31 -4.70 8.73 8.81
C THR A 31 -5.78 7.81 8.27
N SER A 32 -7.00 7.95 8.79
CA SER A 32 -8.16 7.18 8.36
C SER A 32 -8.63 7.61 6.96
N GLY A 33 -8.99 6.63 6.13
CA GLY A 33 -9.56 6.88 4.80
C GLY A 33 -8.56 7.43 3.76
N LEU A 34 -8.95 8.50 3.08
CA LEU A 34 -8.15 9.12 2.00
C LEU A 34 -7.06 10.06 2.53
N GLY A 35 -7.03 10.35 3.82
CA GLY A 35 -6.05 11.24 4.43
C GLY A 35 -4.60 10.80 4.16
N VAL A 36 -3.70 11.77 3.99
CA VAL A 36 -2.26 11.54 3.83
C VAL A 36 -1.54 12.48 4.77
N THR A 37 -0.80 11.91 5.72
CA THR A 37 0.11 12.67 6.57
C THR A 37 1.36 13.04 5.77
N VAL A 38 1.83 14.28 5.92
CA VAL A 38 3.07 14.75 5.29
C VAL A 38 4.23 14.49 6.26
N HIS A 39 5.34 13.96 5.74
CA HIS A 39 6.54 13.69 6.53
C HIS A 39 7.73 14.39 5.88
N GLY A 40 8.51 15.14 6.67
CA GLY A 40 9.72 15.82 6.20
C GLY A 40 9.46 16.91 5.15
N ASP A 41 8.36 17.66 5.31
CA ASP A 41 7.92 18.79 4.46
C ASP A 41 7.80 18.52 2.95
N ASP A 42 7.82 17.25 2.52
CA ASP A 42 7.64 16.86 1.12
C ASP A 42 6.15 16.79 0.74
N ILE A 43 5.58 17.97 0.54
CA ILE A 43 4.17 18.16 0.14
C ILE A 43 3.89 17.54 -1.24
N ASN A 44 4.84 17.64 -2.17
CA ASN A 44 4.69 17.11 -3.53
C ASN A 44 4.49 15.59 -3.54
N LYS A 45 5.28 14.87 -2.74
CA LYS A 45 5.11 13.42 -2.58
C LYS A 45 3.79 13.09 -1.92
N ALA A 46 3.39 13.83 -0.88
CA ALA A 46 2.11 13.64 -0.22
C ALA A 46 0.94 13.82 -1.19
N LEU A 47 0.95 14.86 -2.03
CA LEU A 47 -0.06 15.10 -3.07
C LEU A 47 -0.12 13.96 -4.09
N ARG A 48 1.02 13.40 -4.50
CA ARG A 48 1.07 12.25 -5.41
C ARG A 48 0.47 10.99 -4.78
N ILE A 49 0.72 10.76 -3.50
CA ILE A 49 0.14 9.64 -2.74
C ILE A 49 -1.37 9.85 -2.60
N PHE A 50 -1.81 11.06 -2.25
CA PHE A 50 -3.22 11.41 -2.15
C PHE A 50 -3.95 11.18 -3.47
N LYS A 51 -3.42 11.70 -4.58
CA LYS A 51 -3.94 11.47 -5.93
C LYS A 51 -4.07 9.98 -6.23
N LYS A 52 -3.05 9.18 -5.92
CA LYS A 52 -3.10 7.71 -6.09
C LYS A 52 -4.18 7.06 -5.23
N LYS A 53 -4.36 7.48 -3.97
CA LYS A 53 -5.43 6.98 -3.09
C LYS A 53 -6.82 7.29 -3.66
N VAL A 54 -7.06 8.53 -4.08
CA VAL A 54 -8.33 8.95 -4.69
C VAL A 54 -8.64 8.15 -5.96
N LEU A 55 -7.65 7.98 -6.84
CA LEU A 55 -7.79 7.18 -8.05
C LEU A 55 -8.09 5.71 -7.74
N LYS A 56 -7.44 5.13 -6.72
CA LYS A 56 -7.69 3.75 -6.28
C LYS A 56 -9.09 3.56 -5.69
N ALA A 57 -9.58 4.57 -4.95
CA ALA A 57 -10.91 4.56 -4.38
C ALA A 57 -12.01 4.68 -5.45
N GLY A 58 -11.70 5.20 -6.64
CA GLY A 58 -12.64 5.25 -7.78
C GLY A 58 -13.80 6.23 -7.62
N ILE A 59 -13.80 7.05 -6.56
CA ILE A 59 -14.91 7.93 -6.17
C ILE A 59 -15.30 8.90 -7.30
N LEU A 60 -14.32 9.46 -8.02
CA LEU A 60 -14.60 10.40 -9.11
C LEU A 60 -15.34 9.73 -10.28
N ASN A 61 -14.98 8.47 -10.60
CA ASN A 61 -15.66 7.72 -11.65
C ASN A 61 -17.09 7.38 -11.22
N GLU A 62 -17.25 6.97 -9.97
CA GLU A 62 -18.56 6.66 -9.40
C GLU A 62 -19.50 7.88 -9.39
N VAL A 63 -19.00 9.04 -8.98
CA VAL A 63 -19.78 10.30 -9.02
C VAL A 63 -20.23 10.58 -10.45
N HIS A 64 -19.33 10.47 -11.44
CA HIS A 64 -19.68 10.67 -12.85
C HIS A 64 -20.74 9.67 -13.34
N GLU A 65 -20.61 8.39 -13.00
CA GLU A 65 -21.58 7.35 -13.39
C GLU A 65 -22.96 7.52 -12.72
N ARG A 66 -23.02 8.19 -11.57
CA ARG A 66 -24.25 8.47 -10.82
C ARG A 66 -24.94 9.77 -11.24
N GLN A 67 -24.26 10.67 -11.94
CA GLN A 67 -24.84 11.95 -12.37
C GLN A 67 -26.07 11.78 -13.28
N PHE A 68 -26.08 10.76 -14.14
CA PHE A 68 -27.16 10.55 -15.11
C PHE A 68 -27.55 9.08 -15.22
N PHE A 69 -28.79 8.81 -15.62
CA PHE A 69 -29.22 7.46 -15.93
C PHE A 69 -28.59 6.97 -17.24
N THR A 70 -27.69 5.99 -17.14
CA THR A 70 -27.14 5.27 -18.30
C THR A 70 -27.81 3.90 -18.44
N LYS A 71 -28.26 3.57 -19.66
CA LYS A 71 -28.86 2.26 -19.96
C LYS A 71 -27.87 1.13 -19.66
N LYS A 72 -28.38 -0.03 -19.20
CA LYS A 72 -27.55 -1.20 -18.88
C LYS A 72 -26.69 -1.68 -20.06
N SER A 73 -27.19 -1.57 -21.29
CA SER A 73 -26.46 -1.94 -22.51
C SER A 73 -25.20 -1.10 -22.71
N GLU A 74 -25.31 0.20 -22.49
CA GLU A 74 -24.19 1.13 -22.61
C GLU A 74 -23.15 0.94 -21.51
N LYS A 75 -23.60 0.73 -20.25
CA LYS A 75 -22.70 0.34 -19.15
C LYS A 75 -21.89 -0.91 -19.49
N LYS A 76 -22.55 -1.95 -20.05
CA LYS A 76 -21.88 -3.18 -20.50
C LYS A 76 -20.89 -2.93 -21.66
N ARG A 77 -21.25 -2.08 -22.62
CA ARG A 77 -20.39 -1.69 -23.75
C ARG A 77 -19.11 -0.99 -23.25
N LEU A 78 -19.25 -0.02 -22.36
CA LEU A 78 -18.12 0.72 -21.78
C LEU A 78 -17.22 -0.21 -20.96
N ALA A 79 -17.80 -1.09 -20.14
CA ALA A 79 -17.04 -2.06 -19.36
C ALA A 79 -16.22 -3.03 -20.23
N LYS A 80 -16.80 -3.54 -21.32
CA LYS A 80 -16.09 -4.39 -22.30
C LYS A 80 -14.96 -3.63 -22.99
N SER A 81 -15.22 -2.39 -23.43
CA SER A 81 -14.20 -1.53 -24.04
C SER A 81 -13.03 -1.27 -23.09
N ALA A 82 -13.33 -0.89 -21.84
CA ALA A 82 -12.31 -0.65 -20.82
C ALA A 82 -11.51 -1.93 -20.49
N GLY A 83 -12.16 -3.10 -20.45
CA GLY A 83 -11.49 -4.40 -20.30
C GLY A 83 -10.51 -4.68 -21.43
N ARG A 84 -10.94 -4.50 -22.68
CA ARG A 84 -10.09 -4.65 -23.87
C ARG A 84 -8.89 -3.71 -23.83
N GLN A 85 -9.10 -2.44 -23.49
CA GLN A 85 -8.01 -1.46 -23.39
C GLN A 85 -6.99 -1.83 -22.30
N ARG A 86 -7.43 -2.29 -21.13
CA ARG A 86 -6.53 -2.77 -20.07
C ARG A 86 -5.74 -4.00 -20.50
N TRP A 87 -6.37 -4.92 -21.22
CA TRP A 87 -5.69 -6.10 -21.75
C TRP A 87 -4.62 -5.73 -22.78
N LEU A 88 -4.97 -4.89 -23.76
CA LEU A 88 -4.01 -4.40 -24.76
C LEU A 88 -2.83 -3.66 -24.12
N LYS A 89 -3.10 -2.86 -23.08
CA LYS A 89 -2.04 -2.21 -22.31
C LYS A 89 -1.14 -3.23 -21.61
N LYS A 90 -1.72 -4.20 -20.90
CA LYS A 90 -0.97 -5.27 -20.24
C LYS A 90 -0.08 -6.02 -21.25
N LEU A 91 -0.63 -6.34 -22.41
CA LEU A 91 0.07 -7.05 -23.47
C LEU A 91 1.24 -6.27 -24.06
N ARG A 92 1.09 -4.94 -24.19
CA ARG A 92 2.18 -4.03 -24.58
C ARG A 92 3.29 -3.97 -23.53
N ASP A 93 2.88 -3.85 -22.26
CA ASP A 93 3.79 -3.62 -21.15
C ASP A 93 4.51 -4.93 -20.70
N THR A 94 3.93 -6.12 -20.92
CA THR A 94 4.56 -7.42 -20.65
C THR A 94 5.63 -7.74 -21.72
N PRO A 95 6.92 -7.88 -21.36
CA PRO A 95 7.95 -8.32 -22.28
C PRO A 95 7.75 -9.80 -22.63
N GLY A 96 7.66 -10.13 -23.93
CA GLY A 96 7.42 -11.48 -24.42
C GLY A 96 7.20 -11.53 -25.94
N PRO A 97 7.00 -12.73 -26.53
CA PRO A 97 6.93 -12.94 -27.98
C PRO A 97 5.76 -12.22 -28.69
N HIS A 98 4.82 -11.65 -27.93
CA HIS A 98 3.72 -10.83 -28.46
C HIS A 98 4.14 -9.37 -28.73
N GLN A 99 5.33 -8.92 -28.32
CA GLN A 99 5.84 -7.61 -28.75
C GLN A 99 6.28 -7.70 -30.23
N GLN A 100 5.31 -7.62 -31.15
CA GLN A 100 5.61 -7.27 -32.54
C GLN A 100 6.29 -5.89 -32.48
N LYS A 101 7.60 -5.85 -32.74
CA LYS A 101 8.33 -4.58 -32.93
C LYS A 101 7.64 -3.89 -34.10
N THR A 102 6.73 -2.96 -33.82
CA THR A 102 6.21 -2.09 -34.88
C THR A 102 7.40 -1.28 -35.35
N ASN A 103 7.95 -1.70 -36.48
CA ASN A 103 9.14 -1.13 -37.10
C ASN A 103 9.10 0.39 -37.03
N TYR A 104 10.00 0.98 -36.25
CA TYR A 104 10.23 2.42 -36.11
C TYR A 104 10.67 3.10 -37.42
N ARG A 105 10.70 2.34 -38.52
CA ARG A 105 11.12 2.74 -39.88
C ARG A 105 9.94 2.96 -40.85
N ARG A 106 8.67 2.97 -40.43
CA ARG A 106 7.65 3.65 -41.26
C ARG A 106 7.73 5.16 -41.02
N LYS A 107 8.86 5.73 -41.48
CA LYS A 107 8.95 7.15 -41.82
C LYS A 107 7.73 7.46 -42.68
N ARG A 108 7.02 8.53 -42.32
CA ARG A 108 6.12 9.24 -43.23
C ARG A 108 6.84 9.41 -44.56
N ALA A 109 6.38 8.72 -45.59
CA ALA A 109 6.56 9.17 -46.96
C ALA A 109 5.38 10.11 -47.22
N HIS A 110 5.72 11.35 -47.56
CA HIS A 110 4.92 12.47 -48.07
C HIS A 110 3.39 12.41 -47.92
#